data_AF-A0A950ST54-F1
#
_entry.id   AF-A0A950ST54-F1
#
_cell.length_a   1.000
_cell.length_b   1.000
_cell.length_c   1.000
_cell.angle_alpha   90.00
_cell.angle_beta   90.00
_cell.angle_gamma   90.00
#
_symmetry.space_group_name_H-M   'P 1'
#
loop_
_entity.id
_entity.type
_entity.pdbx_description
1 polymer ?
#
loop_
_entity_poly.entity_id
_entity_poly.type
_entity_poly.pdbx_seq_one_letter_code
_entity_poly.pdbx_strand_id
1 'polypeptide(L)'
;MATDFALSLRRFLTDHMAGLRGCSPNTISSYRDTFKLLICYLRDERSIPPERLTLELIDAAAITAFLAWLRAERHNSPSTCNQRLAAISSFFAWLQSQDPARMACCQDILQIPSSKHDQPAIAHLNVQQTRLLLALPDRCTRQGRRDATLLATLYDTAARAQEIADLSVRDIRLEDPAIIALTGKGRKTRHVPIDANTTALLAAYLAERRLR
;
A
#
# COMPACT_ATOMS: atom_id res chain seq x y z
N MET A 1 0.55 32.13 14.47
CA MET A 1 0.93 30.99 15.33
C MET A 1 0.44 29.71 14.66
N ALA A 2 1.18 28.61 14.76
CA ALA A 2 0.71 27.32 14.23
C ALA A 2 -0.47 26.81 15.06
N THR A 3 -1.48 26.24 14.42
CA THR A 3 -2.63 25.65 15.13
C THR A 3 -2.23 24.34 15.83
N ASP A 4 -3.02 23.95 16.84
CA ASP A 4 -2.86 22.68 17.55
C ASP A 4 -2.93 21.47 16.61
N PHE A 5 -3.79 21.52 15.59
CA PHE A 5 -3.88 20.54 14.53
C PHE A 5 -2.60 20.47 13.71
N ALA A 6 -2.07 21.61 13.25
CA ALA A 6 -0.85 21.63 12.43
C ALA A 6 0.36 21.06 13.19
N LEU A 7 0.50 21.41 14.47
CA LEU A 7 1.55 20.88 15.34
C LEU A 7 1.41 19.36 15.55
N SER A 8 0.19 18.89 15.82
CA SER A 8 -0.11 17.48 16.06
C SER A 8 0.10 16.64 14.79
N LEU A 9 -0.38 17.12 13.64
CA LEU A 9 -0.25 16.42 12.36
C LEU A 9 1.21 16.28 11.95
N ARG A 10 2.03 17.34 12.13
CA ARG A 10 3.48 17.27 11.89
C ARG A 10 4.10 16.17 12.74
N ARG A 11 3.92 16.21 14.07
CA ARG A 11 4.48 15.22 15.02
C ARG A 11 4.05 13.80 14.69
N PHE A 12 2.79 13.62 14.28
CA PHE A 12 2.28 12.32 13.87
C PHE A 12 3.01 11.79 12.62
N LEU A 13 3.13 12.60 11.57
CA LEU A 13 3.73 12.16 10.31
C LEU A 13 5.25 11.96 10.41
N THR A 14 5.96 12.80 11.18
CA THR A 14 7.43 12.72 11.30
C THR A 14 7.87 11.83 12.44
N ASP A 15 7.43 12.10 13.66
CA ASP A 15 8.03 11.52 14.86
C ASP A 15 7.40 10.15 15.15
N HIS A 16 6.07 10.07 15.05
CA HIS A 16 5.34 8.85 15.35
C HIS A 16 5.39 7.83 14.21
N MET A 17 5.01 8.23 12.98
CA MET A 17 4.93 7.29 11.86
C MET A 17 6.30 6.89 11.32
N ALA A 18 7.19 7.86 11.06
CA ALA A 18 8.50 7.58 10.50
C ALA A 18 9.49 7.07 11.56
N GLY A 19 9.46 7.66 12.76
CA GLY A 19 10.29 7.25 13.89
C GLY A 19 9.77 5.99 14.59
N LEU A 20 8.78 6.15 15.47
CA LEU A 20 8.37 5.10 16.42
C LEU A 20 7.74 3.86 15.76
N ARG A 21 6.91 4.03 14.72
CA ARG A 21 6.23 2.90 14.05
C ARG A 21 7.01 2.32 12.87
N GLY A 22 8.07 2.99 12.40
CA GLY A 22 8.85 2.55 11.24
C GLY A 22 8.00 2.29 9.99
N CYS A 23 6.95 3.09 9.77
CA CYS A 23 6.05 2.91 8.64
C CYS A 23 6.76 3.10 7.30
N SER A 24 6.30 2.40 6.26
CA SER A 24 6.87 2.55 4.91
C SER A 24 6.61 3.95 4.34
N PRO A 25 7.49 4.47 3.46
CA PRO A 25 7.27 5.76 2.79
C PRO A 25 5.92 5.86 2.06
N ASN A 26 5.44 4.74 1.50
CA ASN A 26 4.15 4.67 0.83
C ASN A 26 2.99 4.83 1.81
N THR A 27 3.10 4.26 3.01
CA THR A 27 2.11 4.43 4.09
C THR A 27 2.05 5.88 4.55
N ILE A 28 3.22 6.50 4.78
CA ILE A 28 3.31 7.91 5.20
C ILE A 28 2.71 8.82 4.11
N SER A 29 3.05 8.58 2.85
CA SER A 29 2.51 9.36 1.71
C SER A 29 0.99 9.20 1.60
N SER A 30 0.47 7.98 1.71
CA SER A 30 -0.97 7.72 1.72
C SER A 30 -1.69 8.44 2.87
N TYR A 31 -1.08 8.50 4.06
CA TYR A 31 -1.68 9.17 5.22
C TYR A 31 -1.62 10.69 5.06
N ARG A 32 -0.47 11.24 4.66
CA ARG A 32 -0.30 12.66 4.29
C ARG A 32 -1.35 13.10 3.27
N ASP A 33 -1.54 12.33 2.21
CA ASP A 33 -2.49 12.67 1.15
C ASP A 33 -3.94 12.62 1.65
N THR A 34 -4.23 11.79 2.65
CA THR A 34 -5.53 11.79 3.34
C THR A 34 -5.77 13.11 4.06
N PHE A 35 -4.80 13.57 4.86
CA PHE A 35 -4.90 14.83 5.58
C PHE A 35 -4.92 16.03 4.64
N LYS A 36 -4.14 16.02 3.56
CA LYS A 36 -4.23 17.05 2.52
C LYS A 36 -5.64 17.17 1.98
N LEU A 37 -6.29 16.03 1.70
CA LEU A 37 -7.65 16.02 1.17
C LEU A 37 -8.68 16.47 2.21
N LEU A 38 -8.53 16.10 3.49
CA LEU A 38 -9.36 16.59 4.58
C LEU A 38 -9.24 18.12 4.73
N ILE A 39 -8.02 18.66 4.66
CA ILE A 39 -7.78 20.11 4.73
C ILE A 39 -8.45 20.83 3.56
N CYS A 40 -8.33 20.30 2.33
CA CYS A 40 -9.04 20.86 1.18
C CYS A 40 -10.56 20.82 1.37
N TYR A 41 -11.12 19.70 1.84
CA TYR A 41 -12.55 19.59 2.13
C TYR A 41 -13.02 20.65 3.14
N LEU A 42 -12.32 20.81 4.27
CA LEU A 42 -12.71 21.78 5.30
C LEU A 42 -12.60 23.22 4.79
N ARG A 43 -11.62 23.52 3.93
CA ARG A 43 -11.51 24.82 3.28
C ARG A 43 -12.65 25.08 2.29
N ASP A 44 -12.89 24.14 1.38
CA ASP A 44 -13.76 24.35 0.23
C ASP A 44 -15.25 24.19 0.59
N GLU A 45 -15.58 23.19 1.40
CA GLU A 45 -16.97 22.85 1.74
C GLU A 45 -17.45 23.44 3.07
N ARG A 46 -16.52 23.74 3.98
CA ARG A 46 -16.84 24.29 5.32
C ARG A 46 -16.34 25.71 5.54
N SER A 47 -15.65 26.31 4.55
CA SER A 47 -15.07 27.65 4.64
C SER A 47 -14.11 27.81 5.84
N ILE A 48 -13.45 26.74 6.25
CA ILE A 48 -12.45 26.74 7.33
C ILE A 48 -11.05 26.79 6.69
N PRO A 49 -10.40 27.96 6.65
CA PRO A 49 -9.08 28.07 6.04
C PRO A 49 -8.03 27.31 6.88
N PRO A 50 -6.97 26.76 6.26
CA PRO A 50 -5.95 25.97 6.96
C PRO A 50 -5.32 26.65 8.17
N GLU A 51 -5.20 27.98 8.15
CA GLU A 51 -4.62 28.80 9.22
C GLU A 51 -5.50 28.87 10.47
N ARG A 52 -6.81 28.56 10.34
CA ARG A 52 -7.79 28.55 11.43
C ARG A 52 -8.23 27.14 11.81
N LEU A 53 -7.70 26.11 11.15
CA LEU A 53 -8.06 24.72 11.39
C LEU A 53 -7.46 24.24 12.72
N THR A 54 -8.32 24.01 13.72
CA THR A 54 -7.96 23.45 15.02
C THR A 54 -8.51 22.03 15.20
N LEU A 55 -8.02 21.30 16.19
CA LEU A 55 -8.53 19.96 16.51
C LEU A 55 -10.00 19.97 16.96
N GLU A 56 -10.49 21.07 17.53
CA GLU A 56 -11.88 21.22 17.96
C GLU A 56 -12.87 21.25 16.79
N LEU A 57 -12.41 21.67 15.61
CA LEU A 57 -13.22 21.70 14.39
C LEU A 57 -13.28 20.33 13.69
N ILE A 58 -12.57 19.32 14.21
CA ILE A 58 -12.49 17.97 13.65
C ILE A 58 -13.10 16.99 14.64
N ASP A 59 -14.42 16.90 14.63
CA ASP A 59 -15.19 15.94 15.42
C ASP A 59 -15.68 14.76 14.55
N ALA A 60 -16.40 13.82 15.18
CA ALA A 60 -16.93 12.65 14.48
C ALA A 60 -17.92 13.03 13.36
N ALA A 61 -18.66 14.13 13.52
CA ALA A 61 -19.61 14.61 12.51
C ALA A 61 -18.87 15.18 11.29
N ALA A 62 -17.80 15.95 11.49
CA ALA A 62 -16.94 16.48 10.44
C ALA A 62 -16.26 15.36 9.65
N ILE A 63 -15.74 14.33 10.32
CA ILE A 63 -15.15 13.16 9.65
C ILE A 63 -16.21 12.37 8.88
N THR A 64 -17.39 12.16 9.44
CA THR A 64 -18.49 11.45 8.76
C THR A 64 -18.94 12.22 7.51
N ALA A 65 -19.07 13.55 7.60
CA ALA A 65 -19.42 14.40 6.47
C ALA A 65 -18.32 14.41 5.40
N PHE A 66 -17.05 14.41 5.80
CA PHE A 66 -15.92 14.25 4.89
C PHE A 66 -15.99 12.93 4.12
N LEU A 67 -16.25 11.81 4.79
CA LEU A 67 -16.39 10.50 4.14
C LEU A 67 -17.59 10.45 3.18
N ALA A 68 -18.70 11.11 3.51
CA ALA A 68 -19.84 11.24 2.63
C ALA A 68 -19.50 12.07 1.38
N TRP A 69 -18.81 13.19 1.54
CA TRP A 69 -18.32 14.03 0.45
C TRP A 69 -17.36 13.29 -0.48
N LEU A 70 -16.46 12.44 0.05
CA LEU A 70 -15.60 11.60 -0.77
C LEU A 70 -16.37 10.68 -1.71
N ARG A 71 -17.56 10.22 -1.30
CA ARG A 71 -18.42 9.36 -2.14
C ARG A 71 -19.23 10.16 -3.14
N ALA A 72 -19.86 11.23 -2.68
CA ALA A 72 -20.74 12.06 -3.50
C ALA A 72 -19.96 12.83 -4.57
N GLU A 73 -18.96 13.62 -4.18
CA GLU A 73 -18.31 14.57 -5.06
C GLU A 73 -17.06 14.01 -5.76
N ARG A 74 -16.37 13.07 -5.10
CA ARG A 74 -15.14 12.46 -5.65
C ARG A 74 -15.35 11.06 -6.21
N HIS A 75 -16.55 10.52 -6.09
CA HIS A 75 -16.92 9.18 -6.55
C HIS A 75 -15.96 8.08 -6.05
N ASN A 76 -15.39 8.27 -4.85
CA ASN A 76 -14.47 7.29 -4.28
C ASN A 76 -15.22 6.02 -3.89
N SER A 77 -14.59 4.87 -4.16
CA SER A 77 -15.11 3.59 -3.72
C SER A 77 -15.16 3.50 -2.18
N PRO A 78 -16.01 2.63 -1.61
CA PRO A 78 -16.04 2.39 -0.17
C PRO A 78 -14.68 1.96 0.40
N SER A 79 -13.93 1.13 -0.33
CA SER A 79 -12.57 0.70 0.02
C SER A 79 -11.63 1.90 0.17
N THR A 80 -11.66 2.83 -0.79
CA THR A 80 -10.85 4.06 -0.75
C THR A 80 -11.23 4.92 0.46
N CYS A 81 -12.53 5.10 0.72
CA CYS A 81 -13.01 5.84 1.89
C CYS A 81 -12.55 5.20 3.20
N ASN A 82 -12.61 3.86 3.30
CA ASN A 82 -12.14 3.14 4.49
C ASN A 82 -10.63 3.28 4.68
N GLN A 83 -9.83 3.30 3.61
CA GLN A 83 -8.39 3.59 3.71
C GLN A 83 -8.13 5.00 4.26
N ARG A 84 -8.93 6.00 3.84
CA ARG A 84 -8.84 7.37 4.39
C ARG A 84 -9.25 7.40 5.86
N LEU A 85 -10.36 6.73 6.22
CA LEU A 85 -10.78 6.61 7.62
C LEU A 85 -9.72 5.90 8.48
N ALA A 86 -9.03 4.88 7.97
CA ALA A 86 -7.96 4.21 8.69
C ALA A 86 -6.78 5.14 9.00
N ALA A 87 -6.42 6.04 8.08
CA ALA A 87 -5.38 7.04 8.33
C ALA A 87 -5.81 8.05 9.41
N ILE A 88 -7.07 8.52 9.35
CA ILE A 88 -7.66 9.41 10.35
C ILE A 88 -7.71 8.73 11.72
N SER A 89 -8.21 7.49 11.77
CA SER A 89 -8.29 6.70 13.00
C SER A 89 -6.92 6.48 13.61
N SER A 90 -5.89 6.20 12.78
CA SER A 90 -4.52 6.06 13.29
C SER A 90 -3.98 7.34 13.91
N PHE A 91 -4.36 8.52 13.40
CA PHE A 91 -3.97 9.80 13.98
C PHE A 91 -4.67 10.05 15.32
N PHE A 92 -5.98 9.82 15.41
CA PHE A 92 -6.72 10.04 16.65
C PHE A 92 -6.41 8.99 17.74
N ALA A 93 -6.09 7.75 17.35
CA ALA A 93 -5.57 6.74 18.27
C ALA A 93 -4.19 7.10 18.84
N TRP A 94 -3.37 7.82 18.07
CA TRP A 94 -2.13 8.39 18.60
C TRP A 94 -2.43 9.60 19.50
N LEU A 95 -3.27 10.53 19.03
CA LEU A 95 -3.60 11.79 19.72
C LEU A 95 -4.21 11.58 21.11
N GLN A 96 -5.04 10.56 21.30
CA GLN A 96 -5.65 10.25 22.60
C GLN A 96 -4.61 10.05 23.73
N SER A 97 -3.40 9.60 23.38
CA SER A 97 -2.29 9.42 24.33
C SER A 97 -1.46 10.68 24.55
N GLN A 98 -1.60 11.68 23.68
CA GLN A 98 -0.85 12.94 23.71
C GLN A 98 -1.62 14.06 24.41
N ASP A 99 -2.95 14.06 24.31
CA ASP A 99 -3.83 15.06 24.91
C ASP A 99 -5.06 14.38 25.56
N PRO A 100 -4.97 14.05 26.88
CA PRO A 100 -6.08 13.43 27.60
C PRO A 100 -7.36 14.27 27.64
N ALA A 101 -7.27 15.60 27.53
CA ALA A 101 -8.45 16.47 27.54
C ALA A 101 -9.33 16.25 26.30
N ARG A 102 -8.74 15.75 25.20
CA ARG A 102 -9.44 15.45 23.94
C ARG A 102 -9.80 13.97 23.78
N MET A 103 -9.56 13.14 24.80
CA MET A 103 -9.71 11.69 24.71
C MET A 103 -11.11 11.25 24.32
N ALA A 104 -12.15 11.87 24.88
CA ALA A 104 -13.55 11.56 24.55
C ALA A 104 -13.84 11.81 23.04
N CYS A 105 -13.47 12.98 22.53
CA CYS A 105 -13.62 13.32 21.11
C CYS A 105 -12.83 12.36 20.20
N CYS A 106 -11.61 11.97 20.61
CA CYS A 106 -10.83 10.97 19.88
C CYS A 106 -11.56 9.62 19.84
N GLN A 107 -12.14 9.17 20.95
CA GLN A 107 -12.88 7.91 21.03
C GLN A 107 -14.12 7.95 20.12
N ASP A 108 -14.86 9.05 20.08
CA ASP A 108 -16.01 9.20 19.18
C ASP A 108 -15.62 9.02 17.71
N ILE A 109 -14.49 9.61 17.29
CA ILE A 109 -13.97 9.46 15.93
C ILE A 109 -13.53 8.01 15.65
N LEU A 110 -12.92 7.35 16.63
CA LEU A 110 -12.49 5.95 16.51
C LEU A 110 -13.66 4.96 16.42
N GLN A 111 -14.84 5.34 16.89
CA GLN A 111 -16.06 4.54 16.78
C GLN A 111 -16.76 4.67 15.41
N ILE A 112 -16.31 5.57 14.53
CA ILE A 112 -16.87 5.69 13.18
C ILE A 112 -16.66 4.36 12.44
N PRO A 113 -17.74 3.66 12.05
CA PRO A 113 -17.60 2.35 11.46
C PRO A 113 -17.07 2.45 10.03
N SER A 114 -16.15 1.57 9.69
CA SER A 114 -15.78 1.36 8.29
C SER A 114 -17.00 0.87 7.51
N SER A 115 -17.20 1.40 6.30
CA SER A 115 -18.34 1.01 5.50
C SER A 115 -18.13 -0.39 4.92
N LYS A 116 -19.12 -1.25 5.12
CA LYS A 116 -19.18 -2.56 4.48
C LYS A 116 -19.31 -2.36 2.97
N HIS A 117 -18.61 -3.18 2.22
CA HIS A 117 -18.71 -3.22 0.77
C HIS A 117 -18.34 -4.61 0.30
N ASP A 118 -19.01 -5.04 -0.76
CA ASP A 118 -18.67 -6.30 -1.40
C ASP A 118 -17.32 -6.16 -2.07
N GLN A 119 -16.41 -7.07 -1.75
CA GLN A 119 -15.19 -7.21 -2.52
C GLN A 119 -15.52 -8.04 -3.75
N PRO A 120 -15.36 -7.51 -4.96
CA PRO A 120 -15.57 -8.31 -6.16
C PRO A 120 -14.63 -9.50 -6.10
N ALA A 121 -15.14 -10.69 -6.48
CA ALA A 121 -14.32 -11.87 -6.58
C ALA A 121 -13.12 -11.56 -7.51
N ILE A 122 -11.91 -11.85 -7.02
CA ILE A 122 -10.70 -11.64 -7.82
C ILE A 122 -10.83 -12.54 -9.05
N ALA A 123 -10.91 -11.91 -10.24
CA ALA A 123 -10.88 -12.64 -11.49
C ALA A 123 -9.53 -13.36 -11.59
N HIS A 124 -9.58 -14.69 -11.72
CA HIS A 124 -8.40 -15.52 -11.87
C HIS A 124 -8.35 -16.09 -13.30
N LEU A 125 -7.14 -16.30 -13.80
CA LEU A 125 -6.94 -16.95 -15.09
C LEU A 125 -7.15 -18.45 -14.91
N ASN A 126 -7.90 -19.06 -15.82
CA ASN A 126 -7.94 -20.52 -15.90
C ASN A 126 -6.64 -21.08 -16.48
N VAL A 127 -6.47 -22.40 -16.45
CA VAL A 127 -5.26 -23.08 -16.92
C VAL A 127 -4.94 -22.76 -18.39
N GLN A 128 -5.95 -22.72 -19.25
CA GLN A 128 -5.76 -22.43 -20.67
C GLN A 128 -5.31 -20.98 -20.90
N GLN A 129 -5.96 -20.02 -20.24
CA GLN A 129 -5.59 -18.60 -20.29
C GLN A 129 -4.17 -18.37 -19.77
N THR A 130 -3.81 -19.05 -18.68
CA THR A 130 -2.46 -18.99 -18.11
C THR A 130 -1.42 -19.54 -19.10
N ARG A 131 -1.68 -20.69 -19.73
CA ARG A 131 -0.79 -21.26 -20.75
C ARG A 131 -0.60 -20.32 -21.94
N LEU A 132 -1.67 -19.69 -22.42
CA LEU A 132 -1.59 -18.71 -23.49
C LEU A 132 -0.73 -17.51 -23.07
N LEU A 133 -0.96 -16.96 -21.88
CA LEU A 133 -0.19 -15.83 -21.34
C LEU A 133 1.32 -16.14 -21.25
N LEU A 134 1.69 -17.32 -20.75
CA LEU A 134 3.08 -17.76 -20.64
C LEU A 134 3.77 -18.00 -22.01
N ALA A 135 2.98 -18.20 -23.07
CA ALA A 135 3.47 -18.44 -24.43
C ALA A 135 3.57 -17.17 -25.29
N LEU A 136 2.98 -16.05 -24.86
CA LEU A 136 2.97 -14.78 -25.63
C LEU A 136 4.36 -14.19 -25.93
N PRO A 137 5.37 -14.24 -25.03
CA PRO A 137 6.64 -13.56 -25.29
C PRO A 137 7.43 -14.20 -26.45
N ASP A 138 7.88 -13.37 -27.40
CA ASP A 138 8.75 -13.82 -28.51
C ASP A 138 10.18 -14.14 -28.05
N ARG A 139 10.45 -15.43 -27.86
CA ARG A 139 11.73 -15.95 -27.37
C ARG A 139 12.90 -15.79 -28.36
N CYS A 140 12.65 -15.40 -29.60
CA CYS A 140 13.71 -15.05 -30.56
C CYS A 140 14.39 -13.73 -30.18
N THR A 141 13.67 -12.82 -29.52
CA THR A 141 14.20 -11.53 -29.08
C THR A 141 14.76 -11.57 -27.66
N ARG A 142 15.74 -10.71 -27.37
CA ARG A 142 16.27 -10.53 -26.01
C ARG A 142 15.19 -10.11 -25.01
N GLN A 143 14.26 -9.26 -25.46
CA GLN A 143 13.18 -8.78 -24.60
C GLN A 143 12.16 -9.88 -24.32
N GLY A 144 11.74 -10.65 -25.33
CA GLY A 144 10.79 -11.74 -25.09
C GLY A 144 11.37 -12.88 -24.26
N ARG A 145 12.68 -13.16 -24.31
CA ARG A 145 13.33 -14.08 -23.33
C ARG A 145 13.28 -13.56 -21.90
N ARG A 146 13.53 -12.25 -21.70
CA ARG A 146 13.35 -11.61 -20.39
C ARG A 146 11.91 -11.77 -19.91
N ASP A 147 10.95 -11.43 -20.76
CA ASP A 147 9.53 -11.42 -20.39
C ASP A 147 9.01 -12.84 -20.13
N ALA A 148 9.46 -13.84 -20.91
CA ALA A 148 9.18 -15.25 -20.65
C ALA A 148 9.73 -15.72 -19.29
N THR A 149 10.98 -15.36 -18.98
CA THR A 149 11.61 -15.69 -17.69
C THR A 149 10.87 -15.02 -16.53
N LEU A 150 10.51 -13.74 -16.70
CA LEU A 150 9.76 -12.96 -15.72
C LEU A 150 8.39 -13.58 -15.42
N LEU A 151 7.62 -13.90 -16.46
CA LEU A 151 6.28 -14.49 -16.33
C LEU A 151 6.33 -15.89 -15.72
N ALA A 152 7.29 -16.73 -16.12
CA ALA A 152 7.48 -18.05 -15.53
C ALA A 152 7.80 -17.94 -14.03
N THR A 153 8.74 -17.04 -13.68
CA THR A 153 9.13 -16.82 -12.28
C THR A 153 7.95 -16.31 -11.43
N LEU A 154 7.17 -15.35 -11.95
CA LEU A 154 5.97 -14.84 -11.30
C LEU A 154 4.95 -15.95 -11.04
N TYR A 155 4.68 -16.77 -12.05
CA TYR A 155 3.70 -17.85 -11.97
C TYR A 155 4.12 -18.93 -10.96
N ASP A 156 5.37 -19.38 -11.04
CA ASP A 156 5.90 -20.48 -10.23
C ASP A 156 6.03 -20.08 -8.75
N THR A 157 6.48 -18.86 -8.48
CA THR A 157 6.70 -18.39 -7.10
C THR A 157 5.48 -17.73 -6.44
N ALA A 158 4.41 -17.49 -7.22
CA ALA A 158 3.28 -16.65 -6.84
C ALA A 158 3.72 -15.30 -6.21
N ALA A 159 4.81 -14.73 -6.72
CA ALA A 159 5.38 -13.50 -6.20
C ALA A 159 4.52 -12.27 -6.52
N ARG A 160 4.54 -11.28 -5.63
CA ARG A 160 3.97 -9.96 -5.95
C ARG A 160 4.87 -9.25 -6.96
N ALA A 161 4.28 -8.37 -7.77
CA ALA A 161 5.03 -7.58 -8.76
C ALA A 161 6.25 -6.85 -8.15
N GLN A 162 6.08 -6.24 -6.96
CA GLN A 162 7.18 -5.57 -6.26
C GLN A 162 8.27 -6.55 -5.79
N GLU A 163 7.89 -7.76 -5.34
CA GLU A 163 8.86 -8.76 -4.88
C GLU A 163 9.78 -9.21 -6.03
N ILE A 164 9.25 -9.28 -7.26
CA ILE A 164 10.04 -9.58 -8.45
C ILE A 164 10.84 -8.37 -8.94
N ALA A 165 10.29 -7.15 -8.83
CA ALA A 165 11.00 -5.94 -9.21
C ALA A 165 12.24 -5.68 -8.33
N ASP A 166 12.17 -6.06 -7.05
CA ASP A 166 13.26 -5.92 -6.07
C ASP A 166 14.19 -7.14 -6.04
N LEU A 167 13.90 -8.21 -6.79
CA LEU A 167 14.66 -9.45 -6.78
C LEU A 167 16.08 -9.24 -7.31
N SER A 168 17.07 -9.71 -6.56
CA SER A 168 18.48 -9.67 -6.94
C SER A 168 19.07 -11.06 -7.14
N VAL A 169 20.19 -11.15 -7.86
CA VAL A 169 20.80 -12.45 -8.24
C VAL A 169 21.15 -13.28 -7.01
N ARG A 170 21.65 -12.64 -5.94
CA ARG A 170 21.95 -13.28 -4.65
C ARG A 170 20.74 -13.94 -3.96
N ASP A 171 19.53 -13.55 -4.34
CA ASP A 171 18.30 -14.11 -3.77
C ASP A 171 17.88 -15.40 -4.49
N ILE A 172 18.57 -15.76 -5.58
CA ILE A 172 18.27 -16.90 -6.44
C ILE A 172 19.35 -17.97 -6.24
N ARG A 173 18.93 -19.17 -5.82
CA ARG A 173 19.76 -20.36 -5.78
C ARG A 173 19.24 -21.35 -6.81
N LEU A 174 20.06 -21.72 -7.79
CA LEU A 174 19.67 -22.63 -8.87
C LEU A 174 20.10 -24.08 -8.60
N GLU A 175 20.94 -24.31 -7.60
CA GLU A 175 21.33 -25.65 -7.13
C GLU A 175 20.16 -26.34 -6.43
N ASP A 176 20.06 -27.65 -6.60
CA ASP A 176 18.97 -28.44 -6.03
C ASP A 176 19.01 -28.44 -4.49
N PRO A 177 17.87 -28.16 -3.80
CA PRO A 177 16.62 -27.68 -4.37
C PRO A 177 16.74 -26.20 -4.79
N ALA A 178 16.32 -25.90 -6.03
CA ALA A 178 16.34 -24.53 -6.56
C ALA A 178 15.32 -23.67 -5.80
N ILE A 179 15.75 -22.50 -5.31
CA ILE A 179 14.98 -21.65 -4.40
C ILE A 179 15.16 -20.18 -4.76
N ILE A 180 14.07 -19.41 -4.64
CA ILE A 180 14.10 -17.95 -4.66
C ILE A 180 13.69 -17.41 -3.28
N ALA A 181 14.51 -16.50 -2.72
CA ALA A 181 14.18 -15.74 -1.52
C ALA A 181 13.40 -14.48 -1.90
N LEU A 182 12.16 -14.37 -1.45
CA LEU A 182 11.28 -13.23 -1.74
C LEU A 182 11.00 -12.44 -0.48
N THR A 183 11.34 -11.14 -0.48
CA THR A 183 11.07 -10.23 0.63
C THR A 183 9.84 -9.39 0.33
N GLY A 184 8.75 -9.68 1.02
CA GLY A 184 7.44 -9.07 0.80
C GLY A 184 7.06 -7.99 1.80
N LYS A 185 5.76 -7.65 1.79
CA LYS A 185 5.16 -6.63 2.68
C LYS A 185 5.52 -6.88 4.15
N GLY A 186 5.92 -5.82 4.84
CA GLY A 186 6.35 -5.88 6.24
C GLY A 186 7.76 -6.46 6.42
N ARG A 187 8.58 -6.46 5.37
CA ARG A 187 9.95 -7.02 5.36
C ARG A 187 9.98 -8.50 5.75
N LYS A 188 8.95 -9.25 5.36
CA LYS A 188 8.85 -10.69 5.61
C LYS A 188 9.46 -11.44 4.44
N THR A 189 10.50 -12.21 4.71
CA THR A 189 11.16 -13.05 3.70
C THR A 189 10.60 -14.47 3.73
N ARG A 190 10.39 -15.05 2.56
CA ARG A 190 10.05 -16.47 2.37
C ARG A 190 10.95 -17.09 1.31
N HIS A 191 11.26 -18.37 1.47
CA HIS A 191 11.95 -19.16 0.47
C HIS A 191 10.94 -19.98 -0.32
N VAL A 192 10.94 -19.84 -1.65
CA VAL A 192 10.01 -20.52 -2.53
C VAL A 192 10.80 -21.45 -3.45
N PRO A 193 10.58 -22.78 -3.37
CA PRO A 193 11.11 -23.71 -4.36
C PRO A 193 10.57 -23.39 -5.75
N ILE A 194 11.40 -23.55 -6.78
CA ILE A 194 11.01 -23.32 -8.17
C ILE A 194 11.17 -24.60 -9.00
N ASP A 195 10.34 -24.75 -10.03
CA ASP A 195 10.35 -25.89 -10.94
C ASP A 195 11.59 -25.87 -11.86
N ALA A 196 11.91 -27.03 -12.43
CA ALA A 196 13.02 -27.21 -13.35
C ALA A 196 12.90 -26.30 -14.59
N ASN A 197 11.70 -26.06 -15.09
CA ASN A 197 11.47 -25.17 -16.24
C ASN A 197 11.84 -23.72 -15.93
N THR A 198 11.41 -23.22 -14.78
CA THR A 198 11.72 -21.86 -14.31
C THR A 198 13.22 -21.72 -14.04
N THR A 199 13.82 -22.74 -13.42
CA THR A 199 15.26 -22.82 -13.16
C THR A 199 16.06 -22.73 -14.46
N ALA A 200 15.66 -23.46 -15.51
CA ALA A 200 16.32 -23.42 -16.81
C ALA A 200 16.21 -22.04 -17.49
N LEU A 201 15.04 -21.40 -17.42
CA LEU A 201 14.83 -20.05 -17.97
C LEU A 201 15.70 -19.01 -17.24
N LEU A 202 15.74 -19.07 -15.90
CA LEU A 202 16.57 -18.19 -15.08
C LEU A 202 18.06 -18.39 -15.37
N ALA A 203 18.52 -19.64 -15.42
CA ALA A 203 19.92 -19.95 -15.75
C ALA A 203 20.32 -19.38 -17.12
N ALA A 204 19.50 -19.60 -18.15
CA ALA A 204 19.76 -19.08 -19.49
C ALA A 204 19.77 -17.54 -19.52
N TYR A 205 18.83 -16.90 -18.82
CA TYR A 205 18.74 -15.45 -18.73
C TYR A 205 19.95 -14.82 -18.00
N LEU A 206 20.34 -15.38 -16.86
CA LEU A 206 21.50 -14.91 -16.09
C LEU A 206 22.79 -15.08 -16.90
N ALA A 207 22.96 -16.21 -17.59
CA ALA A 207 24.09 -16.45 -18.48
C ALA A 207 24.15 -15.45 -19.64
N GLU A 208 23.02 -15.19 -20.33
CA GLU A 208 22.94 -14.19 -21.41
C GLU A 208 23.31 -12.79 -20.93
N ARG A 209 22.91 -12.43 -19.70
CA ARG A 209 23.19 -11.13 -19.07
C ARG A 209 24.55 -11.05 -18.37
N ARG A 210 25.28 -12.17 -18.28
CA ARG A 210 26.55 -12.29 -17.53
C ARG A 210 26.42 -11.89 -16.07
N LEU A 211 25.29 -12.22 -15.47
CA LEU A 211 25.00 -12.00 -14.07
C LEU A 211 25.43 -13.24 -13.28
N ARG A 212 26.13 -13.02 -12.15
CA ARG A 212 26.59 -14.04 -11.22
C ARG A 212 26.00 -13.80 -9.85
#